data_AF-A0A2D6K6K9-F1
#
_entry.id   AF-A0A2D6K6K9-F1
#
_cell.length_a   1.000
_cell.length_b   1.000
_cell.length_c   1.000
_cell.angle_alpha   90.00
_cell.angle_beta   90.00
_cell.angle_gamma   90.00
#
_symmetry.space_group_name_H-M   'P 1'
#
loop_
_entity.id
_entity.type
_entity.pdbx_description
1 polymer ?
#
loop_
_entity_poly.entity_id
_entity_poly.type
_entity_poly.pdbx_seq_one_letter_code
_entity_poly.pdbx_strand_id
1 'polypeptide(L)'
;MEQRDLDYVIGAHRDHSVKPSKAFRKWDGKTPYHIHPIWCATMLATETTLDDRTREEGVLTLLYHDILEDTTRGLPDWLNERVKHLIDMMTYDGMVEEMNEIWHKPQEVRLYKLYDKVNNLLDWQRSSVVKHERYQDYARRLCDDAEANYGELNITKFARAVVGR
;
A
#
# COMPACT_ATOMS: atom_id res chain seq x y z
N MET A 1 0.93 15.93 -0.68
CA MET A 1 1.87 15.34 -1.65
C MET A 1 2.36 16.45 -2.55
N GLU A 2 3.66 16.69 -2.54
CA GLU A 2 4.33 17.70 -3.35
C GLU A 2 5.21 17.01 -4.42
N GLN A 3 5.71 17.79 -5.39
CA GLN A 3 6.61 17.27 -6.44
C GLN A 3 7.85 16.58 -5.84
N ARG A 4 8.41 17.16 -4.76
CA ARG A 4 9.57 16.59 -4.06
C ARG A 4 9.32 15.17 -3.54
N ASP A 5 8.08 14.85 -3.16
CA ASP A 5 7.74 13.54 -2.61
C ASP A 5 7.75 12.49 -3.72
N LEU A 6 7.17 12.84 -4.87
CA LEU A 6 7.19 12.00 -6.06
C LEU A 6 8.61 11.77 -6.56
N ASP A 7 9.42 12.82 -6.67
CA ASP A 7 10.81 12.73 -7.13
C ASP A 7 11.63 11.81 -6.21
N TYR A 8 11.43 11.91 -4.90
CA TYR A 8 12.09 11.06 -3.91
C TYR A 8 11.74 9.59 -4.11
N VAL A 9 10.44 9.26 -4.17
CA VAL A 9 9.97 7.87 -4.28
C VAL A 9 10.35 7.25 -5.63
N ILE A 10 10.23 8.01 -6.72
CA ILE A 10 10.69 7.59 -8.04
C ILE A 10 12.19 7.28 -8.02
N GLY A 11 13.01 8.20 -7.47
CA GLY A 11 14.45 8.01 -7.37
C GLY A 11 14.83 6.83 -6.47
N ALA A 12 14.16 6.66 -5.33
CA ALA A 12 14.43 5.57 -4.39
C ALA A 12 14.17 4.19 -5.02
N HIS A 13 13.00 3.98 -5.64
CA HIS A 13 12.70 2.68 -6.26
C HIS A 13 13.49 2.44 -7.55
N ARG A 14 13.81 3.49 -8.33
CA ARG A 14 14.56 3.35 -9.59
C ARG A 14 16.05 3.09 -9.34
N ASP A 15 16.66 3.90 -8.48
CA ASP A 15 18.13 3.99 -8.38
C ASP A 15 18.67 3.30 -7.11
N HIS A 16 17.82 3.01 -6.13
CA HIS A 16 18.22 2.51 -4.81
C HIS A 16 17.47 1.25 -4.35
N SER A 17 16.83 0.53 -5.26
CA SER A 17 16.19 -0.75 -4.93
C SER A 17 17.17 -1.74 -4.29
N VAL A 18 16.74 -2.49 -3.27
CA VAL A 18 17.59 -3.49 -2.57
C VAL A 18 18.05 -4.63 -3.49
N LYS A 19 17.29 -4.86 -4.58
CA LYS A 19 17.59 -5.83 -5.64
C LYS A 19 17.14 -5.24 -6.97
N PRO A 20 17.85 -5.48 -8.09
CA PRO A 20 17.45 -4.97 -9.40
C PRO A 20 16.01 -5.34 -9.81
N SER A 21 15.53 -6.53 -9.41
CA SER A 21 14.16 -6.97 -9.69
C SER A 21 13.08 -6.22 -8.89
N LYS A 22 13.44 -5.55 -7.78
CA LYS A 22 12.53 -4.73 -6.97
C LYS A 22 12.31 -3.33 -7.55
N ALA A 23 13.11 -2.91 -8.54
CA ALA A 23 12.86 -1.68 -9.29
C ALA A 23 11.65 -1.79 -10.25
N PHE A 24 11.10 -2.99 -10.44
CA PHE A 24 10.03 -3.26 -11.40
C PHE A 24 8.89 -4.08 -10.78
N ARG A 25 7.70 -3.99 -11.36
CA ARG A 25 6.55 -4.84 -11.01
C ARG A 25 6.83 -6.28 -11.44
N LYS A 26 6.41 -7.23 -10.60
CA LYS A 26 6.74 -8.66 -10.77
C LYS A 26 6.11 -9.30 -12.00
N TRP A 27 4.99 -8.76 -12.48
CA TRP A 27 4.17 -9.37 -13.52
C TRP A 27 4.78 -9.23 -14.93
N ASP A 28 5.59 -8.21 -15.20
CA ASP A 28 6.33 -8.09 -16.47
C ASP A 28 7.85 -7.92 -16.30
N GLY A 29 8.31 -7.58 -15.09
CA GLY A 29 9.71 -7.23 -14.84
C GLY A 29 10.18 -6.00 -15.63
N LYS A 30 9.26 -5.14 -16.09
CA LYS A 30 9.55 -3.99 -16.96
C LYS A 30 8.86 -2.71 -16.48
N THR A 31 7.66 -2.82 -15.94
CA THR A 31 6.91 -1.67 -15.44
C THR A 31 7.59 -1.16 -14.15
N PRO A 32 7.99 0.13 -14.06
CA PRO A 32 8.70 0.64 -12.88
C PRO A 32 7.89 0.49 -11.59
N TYR A 33 8.53 0.09 -10.48
CA TYR A 33 7.81 -0.22 -9.24
C TYR A 33 7.09 0.99 -8.63
N HIS A 34 7.68 2.19 -8.74
CA HIS A 34 7.13 3.42 -8.15
C HIS A 34 5.70 3.76 -8.60
N ILE A 35 5.19 3.17 -9.70
CA ILE A 35 3.79 3.36 -10.08
C ILE A 35 2.81 2.82 -9.03
N HIS A 36 3.23 1.80 -8.25
CA HIS A 36 2.40 1.18 -7.23
C HIS A 36 2.11 2.10 -6.04
N PRO A 37 3.13 2.60 -5.32
CA PRO A 37 2.88 3.54 -4.23
C PRO A 37 2.19 4.83 -4.74
N ILE A 38 2.50 5.29 -5.96
CA ILE A 38 1.79 6.42 -6.59
C ILE A 38 0.31 6.11 -6.80
N TRP A 39 -0.04 4.92 -7.32
CA TRP A 39 -1.43 4.51 -7.49
C TRP A 39 -2.15 4.44 -6.14
N CYS A 40 -1.53 3.82 -5.12
CA CYS A 40 -2.13 3.73 -3.79
C CYS A 40 -2.40 5.11 -3.19
N ALA A 41 -1.41 6.01 -3.23
CA ALA A 41 -1.54 7.36 -2.72
C ALA A 41 -2.60 8.17 -3.49
N THR A 42 -2.60 8.10 -4.81
CA THR A 42 -3.58 8.85 -5.63
C THR A 42 -4.99 8.32 -5.46
N MET A 43 -5.19 7.00 -5.31
CA MET A 43 -6.51 6.43 -5.01
C MET A 43 -7.07 6.94 -3.68
N LEU A 44 -6.25 6.93 -2.61
CA LEU A 44 -6.68 7.47 -1.32
C LEU A 44 -6.99 8.98 -1.39
N ALA A 45 -6.21 9.75 -2.16
CA ALA A 45 -6.44 11.18 -2.36
C ALA A 45 -7.83 11.49 -2.98
N THR A 46 -8.42 10.53 -3.69
CA THR A 46 -9.76 10.68 -4.29
C THR A 46 -10.92 10.32 -3.35
N GLU A 47 -10.64 9.87 -2.12
CA GLU A 47 -11.69 9.62 -1.13
C GLU A 47 -12.23 10.94 -0.58
N THR A 48 -13.38 11.38 -1.06
CA THR A 48 -14.00 12.65 -0.65
C THR A 48 -14.75 12.57 0.67
N THR A 49 -15.04 11.37 1.16
CA THR A 49 -15.79 11.10 2.39
C THR A 49 -14.90 10.78 3.59
N LEU A 50 -13.61 10.53 3.36
CA LEU A 50 -12.63 10.28 4.41
C LEU A 50 -12.21 11.60 5.07
N ASP A 51 -11.98 11.59 6.39
CA ASP A 51 -11.54 12.79 7.09
C ASP A 51 -10.16 13.26 6.59
N ASP A 52 -9.94 14.58 6.66
CA ASP A 52 -8.74 15.21 6.09
C ASP A 52 -7.45 14.64 6.67
N ARG A 53 -7.41 14.34 7.98
CA ARG A 53 -6.21 13.83 8.61
C ARG A 53 -5.85 12.44 8.10
N THR A 54 -6.80 11.50 8.16
CA THR A 54 -6.58 10.13 7.65
C THR A 54 -6.22 10.15 6.17
N ARG A 55 -6.86 11.02 5.39
CA ARG A 55 -6.57 11.16 3.97
C ARG A 55 -5.18 11.73 3.71
N GLU A 56 -4.84 12.88 4.28
CA GLU A 56 -3.58 13.58 4.00
C GLU A 56 -2.35 12.82 4.54
N GLU A 57 -2.42 12.33 5.78
CA GLU A 57 -1.36 11.49 6.36
C GLU A 57 -1.25 10.16 5.61
N GLY A 58 -2.38 9.57 5.23
CA GLY A 58 -2.43 8.31 4.49
C GLY A 58 -1.87 8.42 3.07
N VAL A 59 -2.08 9.55 2.37
CA VAL A 59 -1.53 9.77 1.02
C VAL A 59 -0.01 9.69 1.06
N LEU A 60 0.61 10.37 2.03
CA LEU A 60 2.06 10.30 2.21
C LEU A 60 2.49 8.93 2.72
N THR A 61 1.74 8.32 3.65
CA THR A 61 2.05 6.97 4.14
C THR A 61 2.11 5.96 2.99
N LEU A 62 1.08 5.91 2.14
CA LEU A 62 1.00 5.00 1.00
C LEU A 62 2.05 5.32 -0.07
N LEU A 63 2.38 6.59 -0.28
CA LEU A 63 3.43 6.97 -1.23
C LEU A 63 4.80 6.44 -0.82
N TYR A 64 5.07 6.33 0.48
CA TYR A 64 6.38 5.93 1.03
C TYR A 64 6.43 4.53 1.65
N HIS A 65 5.30 3.80 1.71
CA HIS A 65 5.19 2.60 2.55
C HIS A 65 6.20 1.50 2.24
N ASP A 66 6.63 1.37 0.97
CA ASP A 66 7.60 0.35 0.55
C ASP A 66 9.06 0.84 0.59
N ILE A 67 9.33 2.09 0.96
CA ILE A 67 10.70 2.64 0.91
C ILE A 67 11.65 1.86 1.82
N LEU A 68 11.20 1.54 3.04
CA LEU A 68 12.00 0.81 4.03
C LEU A 68 12.13 -0.69 3.69
N GLU A 69 11.14 -1.28 3.02
CA GLU A 69 11.16 -2.71 2.64
C GLU A 69 12.01 -2.94 1.37
N ASP A 70 11.86 -2.06 0.38
CA ASP A 70 12.29 -2.33 -1.00
C ASP A 70 13.47 -1.49 -1.48
N THR A 71 13.92 -0.52 -0.68
CA THR A 71 15.04 0.35 -1.06
C THR A 71 16.12 0.40 0.01
N THR A 72 17.28 0.90 -0.39
CA THR A 72 18.43 1.17 0.51
C THR A 72 18.37 2.58 1.11
N ARG A 73 17.29 3.34 0.83
CA ARG A 73 17.09 4.70 1.32
C ARG A 73 16.28 4.68 2.62
N GLY A 74 16.61 5.58 3.53
CA GLY A 74 15.75 5.87 4.68
C GLY A 74 14.56 6.76 4.31
N LEU A 75 13.70 7.05 5.28
CA LEU A 75 12.67 8.07 5.12
C LEU A 75 13.28 9.47 5.20
N PRO A 76 12.85 10.43 4.37
CA PRO A 76 13.42 11.76 4.38
C PRO A 76 13.01 12.57 5.61
N ASP A 77 13.88 13.49 6.03
CA ASP A 77 13.71 14.24 7.28
C ASP A 77 12.50 15.18 7.28
N TRP A 78 12.07 15.64 6.10
CA TRP A 78 10.92 16.54 5.98
C TRP A 78 9.56 15.86 6.16
N LEU A 79 9.51 14.52 6.21
CA LEU A 79 8.26 13.83 6.55
C LEU A 79 7.92 14.07 8.01
N ASN A 80 6.63 14.28 8.27
CA ASN A 80 6.10 14.38 9.62
C ASN A 80 6.35 13.06 10.39
N GLU A 81 6.73 13.16 11.67
CA GLU A 81 7.00 11.99 12.53
C GLU A 81 5.83 11.01 12.61
N ARG A 82 4.59 11.52 12.57
CA ARG A 82 3.40 10.68 12.53
C ARG A 82 3.33 9.84 11.26
N VAL A 83 3.66 10.42 10.11
CA VAL A 83 3.70 9.72 8.82
C VAL A 83 4.83 8.69 8.83
N LYS A 84 6.02 9.04 9.35
CA LYS A 84 7.12 8.07 9.52
C LYS A 84 6.69 6.87 10.37
N HIS A 85 5.98 7.13 11.47
CA HIS A 85 5.45 6.06 12.33
C HIS A 85 4.39 5.20 11.64
N LEU A 86 3.53 5.79 10.80
CA LEU A 86 2.55 5.04 10.00
C LEU A 86 3.24 4.14 8.96
N ILE A 87 4.31 4.63 8.31
CA ILE A 87 5.11 3.86 7.36
C ILE A 87 5.80 2.67 8.05
N ASP A 88 6.36 2.90 9.23
CA ASP A 88 6.96 1.85 10.05
C ASP A 88 5.93 0.74 10.39
N MET A 89 4.71 1.13 10.79
CA MET A 89 3.62 0.17 11.04
C MET A 89 3.12 -0.59 9.80
N MET A 90 3.44 -0.11 8.60
CA MET A 90 3.11 -0.74 7.31
C MET A 90 4.22 -1.66 6.78
N THR A 91 5.40 -1.63 7.40
CA THR A 91 6.60 -2.38 7.00
C THR A 91 6.64 -3.73 7.73
N TYR A 92 6.93 -4.81 7.01
CA TYR A 92 6.94 -6.17 7.54
C TYR A 92 8.09 -6.99 6.93
N ASP A 93 8.59 -8.00 7.64
CA ASP A 93 9.62 -8.91 7.11
C ASP A 93 9.03 -9.94 6.14
N GLY A 94 7.70 -10.10 6.12
CA GLY A 94 7.00 -10.88 5.12
C GLY A 94 5.50 -11.05 5.35
N MET A 95 4.85 -11.67 4.36
CA MET A 95 3.38 -11.79 4.32
C MET A 95 2.77 -12.54 5.52
N VAL A 96 3.47 -13.54 6.08
CA VAL A 96 2.93 -14.31 7.23
C VAL A 96 2.86 -13.44 8.48
N GLU A 97 3.93 -12.67 8.75
CA GLU A 97 3.94 -11.72 9.86
C GLU A 97 2.87 -10.65 9.65
N GLU A 98 2.81 -10.08 8.44
CA GLU A 98 1.83 -9.05 8.10
C GLU A 98 0.39 -9.51 8.41
N MET A 99 -0.03 -10.66 7.90
CA MET A 99 -1.41 -11.15 8.07
C MET A 99 -1.80 -11.40 9.53
N ASN A 100 -0.82 -11.60 10.41
CA ASN A 100 -1.04 -11.82 11.84
C ASN A 100 -1.05 -10.47 12.59
N GLU A 101 -0.05 -9.63 12.36
CA GLU A 101 0.21 -8.42 13.13
C GLU A 101 -0.66 -7.23 12.74
N ILE A 102 -1.13 -7.18 11.48
CA ILE A 102 -1.93 -6.05 10.97
C ILE A 102 -3.18 -5.78 11.80
N TRP A 103 -3.80 -6.81 12.37
CA TRP A 103 -5.04 -6.70 13.15
C TRP A 103 -4.83 -6.03 14.52
N HIS A 104 -3.59 -5.94 14.98
CA HIS A 104 -3.20 -5.21 16.19
C HIS A 104 -2.81 -3.75 15.90
N LYS A 105 -2.73 -3.36 14.63
CA LYS A 105 -2.43 -1.98 14.22
C LYS A 105 -3.69 -1.09 14.23
N PRO A 106 -3.55 0.24 14.30
CA PRO A 106 -4.67 1.17 14.18
C PRO A 106 -5.48 0.96 12.90
N GLN A 107 -6.77 1.29 12.95
CA GLN A 107 -7.71 1.15 11.82
C GLN A 107 -7.23 1.83 10.52
N GLU A 108 -6.53 2.96 10.62
CA GLU A 108 -5.99 3.68 9.46
C GLU A 108 -4.89 2.87 8.75
N VAL A 109 -4.04 2.14 9.49
CA VAL A 109 -2.99 1.29 8.93
C VAL A 109 -3.61 0.11 8.19
N ARG A 110 -4.68 -0.47 8.76
CA ARG A 110 -5.44 -1.55 8.11
C ARG A 110 -6.13 -1.05 6.83
N LEU A 111 -6.69 0.15 6.86
CA LEU A 111 -7.20 0.83 5.68
C LEU A 111 -6.12 1.01 4.62
N TYR A 112 -4.94 1.56 4.96
CA TYR A 112 -3.84 1.74 4.00
C TYR A 112 -3.37 0.40 3.42
N LYS A 113 -3.32 -0.65 4.25
CA LYS A 113 -2.98 -2.00 3.79
C LYS A 113 -4.00 -2.54 2.78
N LEU A 114 -5.28 -2.17 2.87
CA LEU A 114 -6.26 -2.49 1.84
C LEU A 114 -5.89 -1.89 0.48
N TYR A 115 -5.46 -0.62 0.43
CA TYR A 115 -5.02 0.01 -0.84
C TYR A 115 -3.85 -0.74 -1.48
N ASP A 116 -2.83 -1.07 -0.68
CA ASP A 116 -1.69 -1.91 -1.11
C ASP A 116 -2.18 -3.25 -1.68
N LYS A 117 -3.02 -3.98 -0.94
CA LYS A 117 -3.48 -5.32 -1.36
C LYS A 117 -4.36 -5.31 -2.58
N VAL A 118 -5.25 -4.32 -2.73
CA VAL A 118 -6.09 -4.20 -3.92
C VAL A 118 -5.22 -3.96 -5.15
N ASN A 119 -4.21 -3.06 -5.09
CA ASN A 119 -3.34 -2.86 -6.23
C ASN A 119 -2.53 -4.12 -6.59
N ASN A 120 -2.03 -4.84 -5.58
CA ASN A 120 -1.34 -6.10 -5.81
C ASN A 120 -2.23 -7.20 -6.41
N LEU A 121 -3.53 -7.20 -6.10
CA LEU A 121 -4.49 -8.10 -6.72
C LEU A 121 -4.85 -7.70 -8.16
N LEU A 122 -4.89 -6.39 -8.49
CA LEU A 122 -5.04 -5.92 -9.87
C LEU A 122 -3.86 -6.40 -10.75
N ASP A 123 -2.68 -6.47 -10.17
CA ASP A 123 -1.44 -6.91 -10.81
C ASP A 123 -1.23 -8.43 -10.78
N TRP A 124 -2.18 -9.19 -10.23
CA TRP A 124 -1.96 -10.61 -9.95
C TRP A 124 -1.78 -11.42 -11.24
N GLN A 125 -0.66 -12.11 -11.32
CA GLN A 125 -0.41 -13.13 -12.32
C GLN A 125 -0.45 -14.53 -11.73
N ARG A 126 -0.90 -15.49 -12.55
CA ARG A 126 -1.02 -16.95 -12.34
C ARG A 126 -0.04 -17.52 -11.29
N SER A 127 -0.37 -17.33 -10.02
CA SER A 127 0.22 -18.05 -8.91
C SER A 127 -0.48 -19.41 -8.74
N SER A 128 -0.04 -20.20 -7.76
CA SER A 128 -0.89 -21.29 -7.24
C SER A 128 -2.23 -20.73 -6.75
N VAL A 129 -3.33 -21.43 -7.08
CA VAL A 129 -4.71 -21.08 -6.67
C VAL A 129 -4.81 -20.81 -5.16
N VAL A 130 -4.20 -21.67 -4.34
CA VAL A 130 -4.21 -21.55 -2.87
C VAL A 130 -3.63 -20.24 -2.36
N LYS A 131 -2.59 -19.72 -3.01
CA LYS A 131 -2.01 -18.41 -2.62
C LYS A 131 -2.93 -17.26 -2.99
N HIS A 132 -3.64 -17.40 -4.10
CA HIS A 132 -4.59 -16.39 -4.57
C HIS A 132 -5.81 -16.31 -3.65
N GLU A 133 -6.41 -17.45 -3.30
CA GLU A 133 -7.56 -17.51 -2.37
C GLU A 133 -7.21 -16.88 -1.02
N ARG A 134 -6.05 -17.22 -0.43
CA ARG A 134 -5.59 -16.60 0.82
C ARG A 134 -5.42 -15.09 0.70
N TYR A 135 -4.94 -14.60 -0.43
CA TYR A 135 -4.76 -13.17 -0.69
C TYR A 135 -6.12 -12.46 -0.83
N GLN A 136 -7.05 -13.08 -1.55
CA GLN A 136 -8.42 -12.58 -1.72
C GLN A 136 -9.18 -12.56 -0.38
N ASP A 137 -9.09 -13.62 0.41
CA ASP A 137 -9.72 -13.69 1.74
C ASP A 137 -9.19 -12.60 2.68
N TYR A 138 -7.88 -12.37 2.62
CA TYR A 138 -7.26 -11.32 3.42
C TYR A 138 -7.68 -9.92 2.98
N ALA A 139 -7.65 -9.63 1.68
CA ALA A 139 -8.15 -8.36 1.15
C ALA A 139 -9.66 -8.17 1.43
N ARG A 140 -10.45 -9.26 1.42
CA ARG A 140 -11.87 -9.22 1.80
C ARG A 140 -12.05 -8.83 3.26
N ARG A 141 -11.29 -9.42 4.18
CA ARG A 141 -11.34 -9.06 5.61
C ARG A 141 -10.92 -7.61 5.86
N LEU A 142 -9.89 -7.12 5.16
CA LEU A 142 -9.48 -5.71 5.24
C LEU A 142 -10.58 -4.79 4.68
N CYS A 143 -11.27 -5.21 3.61
CA CYS A 143 -12.41 -4.49 3.05
C CYS A 143 -13.58 -4.42 4.04
N ASP A 144 -13.93 -5.53 4.68
CA ASP A 144 -14.99 -5.57 5.69
C ASP A 144 -14.66 -4.64 6.89
N ASP A 145 -13.40 -4.67 7.36
CA ASP A 145 -12.94 -3.78 8.43
C ASP A 145 -12.95 -2.29 7.99
N ALA A 146 -12.52 -1.99 6.77
CA ALA A 146 -12.57 -0.62 6.24
C ALA A 146 -14.02 -0.11 6.15
N GLU A 147 -14.95 -0.91 5.63
CA GLU A 147 -16.37 -0.55 5.56
C GLU A 147 -16.99 -0.33 6.94
N ALA A 148 -16.62 -1.14 7.93
CA ALA A 148 -17.11 -1.01 9.30
C ALA A 148 -16.63 0.27 10.00
N ASN A 149 -15.39 0.71 9.73
CA ASN A 149 -14.78 1.86 10.41
C ASN A 149 -14.95 3.20 9.65
N TYR A 150 -15.02 3.16 8.33
CA TYR A 150 -15.00 4.35 7.46
C TYR A 150 -16.17 4.43 6.48
N GLY A 151 -17.04 3.42 6.44
CA GLY A 151 -18.13 3.34 5.48
C GLY A 151 -17.65 2.96 4.07
N GLU A 152 -18.52 3.20 3.09
CA GLU A 152 -18.21 2.86 1.70
C GLU A 152 -17.24 3.87 1.10
N LEU A 153 -16.04 3.40 0.74
CA LEU A 153 -14.99 4.15 0.09
C LEU A 153 -14.84 3.69 -1.37
N ASN A 154 -14.13 4.45 -2.21
CA ASN A 154 -13.82 3.98 -3.55
C ASN A 154 -13.00 2.69 -3.51
N ILE A 155 -12.03 2.59 -2.59
CA ILE A 155 -11.22 1.38 -2.47
C ILE A 155 -12.03 0.15 -2.10
N THR A 156 -13.09 0.27 -1.29
CA THR A 156 -13.90 -0.89 -0.88
C THR A 156 -14.70 -1.40 -2.07
N LYS A 157 -15.25 -0.51 -2.92
CA LYS A 157 -15.89 -0.88 -4.20
C LYS A 157 -14.93 -1.65 -5.12
N PHE A 158 -13.68 -1.16 -5.27
CA PHE A 158 -12.65 -1.85 -6.05
C PHE A 158 -12.29 -3.19 -5.44
N ALA A 159 -12.09 -3.25 -4.12
CA ALA A 159 -11.76 -4.48 -3.41
C ALA A 159 -12.83 -5.56 -3.67
N ARG A 160 -14.12 -5.22 -3.50
CA ARG A 160 -15.25 -6.13 -3.79
C ARG A 160 -15.24 -6.65 -5.23
N ALA A 161 -14.91 -5.79 -6.20
CA ALA A 161 -14.83 -6.19 -7.59
C ALA A 161 -13.68 -7.16 -7.87
N VAL A 162 -12.53 -6.98 -7.22
CA VAL A 162 -11.31 -7.75 -7.47
C VAL A 162 -11.27 -9.07 -6.68
N VAL A 163 -11.80 -9.12 -5.45
CA VAL A 163 -11.81 -10.35 -4.63
C VAL A 163 -12.92 -11.34 -5.02
N GLY A 164 -13.87 -10.93 -5.87
CA GLY A 164 -15.06 -11.71 -6.19
C GLY A 164 -16.05 -11.77 -5.02
N ARG A 165 -17.35 -11.69 -5.34
CA ARG A 165 -18.43 -11.88 -4.36
C ARG A 165 -18.43 -13.30 -3.82
#